data_AF-G7JW55-F1
#
_entry.id   AF-G7JW55-F1
#
_cell.length_a   1.000
_cell.length_b   1.000
_cell.length_c   1.000
_cell.angle_alpha   90.00
_cell.angle_beta   90.00
_cell.angle_gamma   90.00
#
_symmetry.space_group_name_H-M   'P 1'
#
loop_
_entity.id
_entity.type
_entity.pdbx_description
1 polymer ?
#
loop_
_entity_poly.entity_id
_entity_poly.type
_entity_poly.pdbx_seq_one_letter_code
_entity_poly.pdbx_strand_id
1 'polypeptide(L)'
;MRNAAPPPITENTDMSKDRVILSPVVRTQPASLPNCPTKCGSVTIPFPFGTTKSCSLDNTFLIDCNKTSSTSTDVPFLPQSNQSVLNISLDGELHVAWPIGSDCYAEKGKLVNQTYPGINMTHLQISPTGNKLIAVGCDTVGIFSAINFI
;
A
#
# COMPACT_ATOMS: atom_id res chain seq x y z
N MET A 1 -41.73 -11.11 -19.86
CA MET A 1 -40.69 -11.52 -18.88
C MET A 1 -40.08 -10.24 -18.34
N ARG A 2 -40.23 -9.96 -17.03
CA ARG A 2 -39.67 -8.74 -16.43
C ARG A 2 -38.20 -9.01 -16.11
N ASN A 3 -37.30 -8.32 -16.78
CA ASN A 3 -35.89 -8.35 -16.43
C ASN A 3 -35.74 -7.67 -15.06
N ALA A 4 -35.34 -8.45 -14.06
CA ALA A 4 -34.96 -7.90 -12.77
C ALA A 4 -33.72 -7.02 -12.96
N ALA A 5 -33.74 -5.81 -12.41
CA ALA A 5 -32.54 -5.00 -12.33
C ALA A 5 -31.47 -5.77 -11.54
N PRO A 6 -30.20 -5.73 -11.95
CA PRO A 6 -29.13 -6.31 -11.16
C PRO A 6 -29.10 -5.63 -9.78
N PRO A 7 -28.90 -6.39 -8.69
CA PRO A 7 -28.83 -5.82 -7.36
C PRO A 7 -27.69 -4.79 -7.29
N PRO A 8 -27.85 -3.71 -6.50
CA PRO A 8 -26.78 -2.74 -6.29
C PRO A 8 -25.57 -3.48 -5.70
N ILE A 9 -24.42 -3.34 -6.36
CA ILE A 9 -23.15 -3.83 -5.85
C ILE A 9 -22.86 -2.97 -4.62
N THR A 10 -23.08 -3.52 -3.43
CA THR A 10 -22.63 -2.90 -2.19
C THR A 10 -21.11 -2.91 -2.23
N GLU A 11 -20.49 -1.73 -2.43
CA GLU A 11 -19.05 -1.55 -2.27
C GLU A 11 -18.68 -1.92 -0.83
N ASN A 12 -18.20 -3.15 -0.65
CA ASN A 12 -17.45 -3.52 0.52
C ASN A 12 -16.14 -2.72 0.45
N THR A 13 -16.00 -1.69 1.28
CA THR A 13 -14.82 -0.83 1.37
C THR A 13 -13.53 -1.60 1.69
N ASP A 14 -13.64 -2.85 2.14
CA ASP A 14 -12.55 -3.79 2.42
C ASP A 14 -11.91 -4.39 1.15
N MET A 15 -12.63 -4.41 0.03
CA MET A 15 -12.16 -5.00 -1.25
C MET A 15 -11.48 -4.00 -2.18
N SER A 16 -11.25 -2.75 -1.71
CA SER A 16 -10.72 -1.64 -2.51
C SER A 16 -9.19 -1.59 -2.55
N LYS A 17 -8.49 -2.40 -1.75
CA LYS A 17 -7.02 -2.41 -1.66
C LYS A 17 -6.46 -3.82 -1.76
N ASP A 18 -5.33 -3.96 -2.44
CA ASP A 18 -4.54 -5.20 -2.51
C ASP A 18 -3.14 -4.99 -1.91
N ARG A 19 -2.44 -6.08 -1.60
CA ARG A 19 -1.10 -6.05 -1.05
C ARG A 19 -0.07 -5.82 -2.16
N VAL A 20 0.71 -4.75 -2.02
CA VAL A 20 1.90 -4.49 -2.83
C VAL A 20 3.15 -4.64 -1.96
N ILE A 21 4.16 -5.30 -2.50
CA ILE A 21 5.48 -5.46 -1.88
C ILE A 21 6.44 -4.44 -2.47
N LEU A 22 7.04 -3.64 -1.62
CA LEU A 22 8.06 -2.67 -1.95
C LEU A 22 9.40 -3.10 -1.36
N SER A 23 10.48 -2.90 -2.10
CA SER A 23 11.83 -3.16 -1.65
C SER A 23 12.58 -1.84 -1.42
N PRO A 24 13.33 -1.69 -0.33
CA PRO A 24 14.19 -0.53 -0.12
C PRO A 24 15.39 -0.58 -1.07
N VAL A 25 15.83 0.59 -1.53
CA VAL A 25 17.07 0.71 -2.34
C VAL A 25 18.33 0.87 -1.47
N VAL A 26 18.17 0.73 -0.15
CA VAL A 26 19.23 0.86 0.86
C VAL A 26 19.40 -0.46 1.60
N ARG A 27 20.52 -0.61 2.32
CA ARG A 27 20.77 -1.79 3.14
C ARG A 27 19.83 -1.81 4.34
N THR A 28 19.27 -2.99 4.61
CA THR A 28 18.36 -3.27 5.71
C THR A 28 19.09 -3.98 6.85
N GLN A 29 18.52 -3.90 8.04
CA GLN A 29 18.95 -4.67 9.20
C GLN A 29 17.72 -5.35 9.80
N PRO A 30 17.81 -6.59 10.31
CA PRO A 30 16.65 -7.30 10.84
C PRO A 30 16.15 -6.75 12.18
N ALA A 31 16.78 -5.70 12.72
CA ALA A 31 16.47 -5.10 14.01
C ALA A 31 16.37 -3.57 13.91
N SER A 32 15.66 -2.95 14.84
CA SER A 32 15.65 -1.49 15.01
C SER A 32 16.96 -1.00 15.63
N LEU A 33 17.18 0.31 15.56
CA LEU A 33 18.28 0.94 16.32
C LEU A 33 18.06 0.80 17.85
N PRO A 34 19.12 0.84 18.66
CA PRO A 34 19.01 0.85 20.11
C PRO A 34 18.15 2.02 20.61
N ASN A 35 17.33 1.78 21.64
CA ASN A 35 16.40 2.76 22.22
C ASN A 35 15.29 3.26 21.27
N CYS A 36 15.08 2.60 20.13
CA CYS A 36 13.96 2.87 19.23
C CYS A 36 12.78 1.93 19.47
N PRO A 37 11.53 2.40 19.28
CA PRO A 37 10.37 1.52 19.28
C PRO A 37 10.51 0.43 18.21
N THR A 38 10.31 -0.82 18.61
CA THR A 38 10.49 -1.99 17.75
C THR A 38 9.21 -2.41 17.04
N LYS A 39 8.05 -1.86 17.45
CA LYS A 39 6.73 -2.27 16.96
C LYS A 39 5.76 -1.09 16.83
N CYS A 40 4.84 -1.23 15.89
CA CYS A 40 3.61 -0.44 15.80
C CYS A 40 2.44 -1.40 15.54
N GLY A 41 1.54 -1.52 16.51
CA GLY A 41 0.50 -2.56 16.48
C GLY A 41 1.12 -3.96 16.42
N SER A 42 0.75 -4.74 15.40
CA SER A 42 1.29 -6.07 15.12
C SER A 42 2.57 -6.08 14.27
N VAL A 43 2.98 -4.94 13.72
CA VAL A 43 4.09 -4.85 12.77
C VAL A 43 5.40 -4.57 13.51
N THR A 44 6.44 -5.35 13.20
CA THR A 44 7.80 -5.10 13.66
C THR A 44 8.48 -4.08 12.74
N ILE A 45 9.22 -3.13 13.33
CA ILE A 45 9.83 -2.00 12.63
C ILE A 45 11.36 -2.13 12.65
N PRO A 46 11.96 -2.78 11.63
CA PRO A 46 13.41 -2.89 11.49
C PRO A 46 14.02 -1.64 10.84
N PHE A 47 15.31 -1.38 11.09
CA PHE A 47 16.04 -0.33 10.34
C PHE A 47 16.16 -0.74 8.85
N PRO A 48 15.92 0.16 7.88
CA PRO A 48 15.91 1.63 7.95
C PRO A 48 14.60 2.29 8.41
N PHE A 49 13.54 1.52 8.64
CA PHE A 49 12.25 2.04 9.08
C PHE A 49 12.28 2.47 10.54
N GLY A 50 11.47 3.47 10.88
CA GLY A 50 11.34 3.94 12.25
C GLY A 50 10.06 4.72 12.46
N THR A 51 9.57 4.77 13.70
CA THR A 51 8.39 5.56 14.08
C THR A 51 8.72 6.99 14.50
N THR A 52 10.01 7.33 14.56
CA THR A 52 10.51 8.67 14.85
C THR A 52 11.67 9.00 13.92
N LYS A 53 11.91 10.30 13.70
CA LYS A 53 12.99 10.78 12.81
C LYS A 53 14.39 10.31 13.23
N SER A 54 14.63 10.10 14.52
CA SER A 54 15.92 9.60 15.03
C SER A 54 16.09 8.09 14.87
N CYS A 55 15.00 7.38 14.55
CA CYS A 55 14.95 5.92 14.45
C CYS A 55 14.78 5.43 13.00
N SER A 56 14.46 6.33 12.07
CA SER A 56 14.42 6.06 10.64
C SER A 56 15.68 6.59 9.96
N LEU A 57 16.05 6.00 8.81
CA LEU A 57 17.16 6.51 8.00
C LEU A 57 16.91 7.95 7.52
N ASP A 58 15.68 8.24 7.10
CA ASP A 58 15.19 9.57 6.72
C ASP A 58 13.65 9.62 6.79
N ASN A 59 13.03 10.72 6.35
CA ASN A 59 11.57 10.91 6.37
C ASN A 59 10.79 9.95 5.45
N THR A 60 11.46 9.32 4.48
CA THR A 60 10.84 8.36 3.57
C THR A 60 10.70 6.98 4.20
N PHE A 61 11.56 6.66 5.19
CA PHE A 61 11.45 5.44 6.00
C PHE A 61 10.65 5.65 7.30
N LEU A 62 10.03 6.81 7.48
CA LEU A 62 9.19 7.09 8.64
C LEU A 62 7.86 6.34 8.52
N ILE A 63 7.51 5.59 9.57
CA ILE A 63 6.22 4.92 9.73
C ILE A 63 5.42 5.69 10.77
N ASP A 64 4.30 6.26 10.37
CA ASP A 64 3.41 6.89 11.32
C ASP A 64 2.53 5.82 11.98
N CYS A 65 2.36 5.97 13.29
CA CYS A 65 1.75 4.97 14.16
C CYS A 65 0.60 5.65 14.90
N ASN A 66 -0.55 5.78 14.22
CA ASN A 66 -1.69 6.50 14.75
C ASN A 66 -2.58 5.58 15.59
N LYS A 67 -3.05 6.11 16.72
CA LYS A 67 -4.09 5.52 17.56
C LYS A 67 -5.45 5.90 16.98
N THR A 68 -6.10 5.00 16.25
CA THR A 68 -7.51 5.21 15.93
C THR A 68 -8.34 5.13 17.21
N SER A 69 -9.01 6.21 17.64
CA SER A 69 -9.80 6.26 18.89
C SER A 69 -10.87 5.17 19.04
N SER A 70 -11.21 4.46 17.96
CA SER A 70 -12.18 3.36 17.91
C SER A 70 -11.59 1.98 18.17
N THR A 71 -10.27 1.79 18.05
CA THR A 71 -9.60 0.51 18.36
C THR A 71 -8.35 0.77 19.21
N SER A 72 -8.13 -0.02 20.25
CA SER A 72 -6.96 0.11 21.13
C SER A 72 -5.63 -0.28 20.47
N THR A 73 -5.60 -0.47 19.15
CA THR A 73 -4.45 -0.97 18.39
C THR A 73 -3.91 0.14 17.50
N ASP A 74 -2.60 0.40 17.59
CA ASP A 74 -1.95 1.33 16.69
C ASP A 74 -1.93 0.76 15.26
N VAL A 75 -2.27 1.60 14.27
CA VAL A 75 -2.27 1.21 12.85
C VAL A 75 -1.08 1.89 12.17
N PRO A 76 -0.08 1.13 11.67
CA PRO A 76 1.05 1.73 10.97
C PRO A 76 0.67 2.13 9.54
N PHE A 77 1.15 3.29 9.09
CA PHE A 77 0.98 3.77 7.73
C PHE A 77 2.16 4.61 7.24
N LEU A 78 2.31 4.68 5.92
CA LEU A 78 3.24 5.60 5.29
C LEU A 78 2.66 7.01 5.31
N PRO A 79 3.28 7.99 5.98
CA PRO A 79 2.71 9.32 6.14
C PRO A 79 2.66 10.10 4.81
N GLN A 80 3.59 9.83 3.89
CA GLN A 80 3.65 10.54 2.61
C GLN A 80 2.48 10.22 1.67
N SER A 81 1.85 9.07 1.86
CA SER A 81 0.91 8.52 0.88
C SER A 81 -0.36 7.94 1.50
N ASN A 82 -0.41 7.83 2.83
CA ASN A 82 -1.55 7.34 3.61
C ASN A 82 -1.94 5.87 3.31
N GLN A 83 -0.94 5.01 3.10
CA GLN A 83 -1.15 3.56 2.95
C GLN A 83 -0.79 2.84 4.23
N SER A 84 -1.72 1.99 4.66
CA SER A 84 -1.50 1.09 5.76
C SER A 84 -0.34 0.15 5.45
N VAL A 85 0.56 0.02 6.41
CA VAL A 85 1.64 -0.95 6.38
C VAL A 85 1.10 -2.24 6.98
N LEU A 86 1.12 -3.30 6.18
CA LEU A 86 0.60 -4.60 6.58
C LEU A 86 1.66 -5.43 7.30
N ASN A 87 2.91 -5.33 6.84
CA ASN A 87 4.06 -6.03 7.38
C ASN A 87 5.37 -5.41 6.89
N ILE A 88 6.46 -5.67 7.62
CA ILE A 88 7.83 -5.45 7.16
C ILE A 88 8.59 -6.76 7.35
N SER A 89 9.19 -7.30 6.29
CA SER A 89 9.99 -8.52 6.37
C SER A 89 11.32 -8.24 7.08
N LEU A 90 11.98 -9.30 7.57
CA LEU A 90 13.31 -9.16 8.20
C LEU A 90 14.38 -8.70 7.20
N ASP A 91 14.19 -9.00 5.92
CA ASP A 91 15.04 -8.51 4.82
C ASP A 91 14.67 -7.08 4.40
N GLY A 92 13.65 -6.49 5.03
CA GLY A 92 13.20 -5.11 4.87
C GLY A 92 12.22 -4.88 3.73
N GLU A 93 11.61 -5.92 3.16
CA GLU A 93 10.50 -5.75 2.23
C GLU A 93 9.28 -5.19 2.96
N LEU A 94 8.73 -4.11 2.42
CA LEU A 94 7.61 -3.38 2.96
C LEU A 94 6.32 -3.84 2.25
N HIS A 95 5.37 -4.38 3.01
CA HIS A 95 4.08 -4.80 2.47
C HIS A 95 3.04 -3.73 2.79
N VAL A 96 2.43 -3.13 1.77
CA VAL A 96 1.45 -2.04 1.93
C VAL A 96 0.10 -2.40 1.32
N ALA A 97 -0.97 -1.86 1.90
CA ALA A 97 -2.30 -1.91 1.31
C ALA A 97 -2.44 -0.80 0.26
N TRP A 98 -2.46 -1.18 -1.01
CA TRP A 98 -2.51 -0.28 -2.16
C TRP A 98 -3.89 -0.31 -2.81
N PRO A 99 -4.50 0.85 -3.16
CA PRO A 99 -5.81 0.84 -3.81
C PRO A 99 -5.78 0.16 -5.18
N ILE A 100 -6.86 -0.56 -5.53
CA ILE A 100 -6.98 -1.23 -6.82
C ILE A 100 -7.40 -0.21 -7.88
N GLY A 101 -6.70 -0.22 -9.02
CA GLY A 101 -7.08 0.59 -10.17
C GLY A 101 -8.25 -0.03 -10.93
N SER A 102 -9.11 0.80 -11.49
CA SER A 102 -10.33 0.34 -12.17
C SER A 102 -10.75 1.27 -13.28
N ASP A 103 -11.28 0.69 -14.36
CA ASP A 103 -11.98 1.39 -15.41
C ASP A 103 -13.40 0.79 -15.52
N CYS A 104 -14.40 1.62 -15.24
CA CYS A 104 -15.81 1.23 -15.27
C CYS A 104 -16.50 1.83 -16.49
N TYR A 105 -17.18 1.00 -17.26
CA TYR A 105 -17.87 1.39 -18.49
C TYR A 105 -19.38 1.13 -18.37
N ALA A 106 -20.18 2.03 -18.94
CA ALA A 106 -21.61 1.85 -19.19
C ALA A 106 -21.83 1.14 -20.53
N GLU A 107 -23.11 0.91 -20.87
CA GLU A 107 -23.50 0.38 -22.17
C GLU A 107 -22.81 1.12 -23.33
N LYS A 108 -22.50 0.37 -24.39
CA LYS A 108 -21.81 0.86 -25.60
C LYS A 108 -20.39 1.39 -25.34
N GLY A 109 -19.74 1.00 -24.25
CA GLY A 109 -18.33 1.30 -23.98
C GLY A 109 -18.07 2.72 -23.49
N LYS A 110 -19.10 3.44 -23.03
CA LYS A 110 -18.91 4.78 -22.46
C LYS A 110 -18.26 4.67 -21.09
N LEU A 111 -17.08 5.25 -20.93
CA LEU A 111 -16.42 5.33 -19.63
C LEU A 111 -17.28 6.13 -18.62
N VAL A 112 -17.43 5.58 -17.42
CA VAL A 112 -18.23 6.14 -16.31
C VAL A 112 -17.36 6.56 -15.15
N ASN A 113 -16.41 5.70 -14.77
CA ASN A 113 -15.55 5.94 -13.63
C ASN A 113 -14.17 5.35 -13.89
N GLN A 114 -13.13 6.01 -13.38
CA GLN A 114 -11.75 5.53 -13.45
C GLN A 114 -11.05 5.81 -12.13
N THR A 115 -10.23 4.84 -11.72
CA THR A 115 -9.37 4.94 -10.54
C THR A 115 -7.94 4.62 -10.96
N TYR A 116 -7.06 5.64 -10.89
CA TYR A 116 -5.64 5.49 -11.14
C TYR A 116 -4.87 5.68 -9.82
N PRO A 117 -4.59 4.59 -9.08
CA PRO A 117 -3.91 4.68 -7.81
C PRO A 117 -2.43 4.97 -8.01
N GLY A 118 -1.95 6.06 -7.41
CA GLY A 118 -0.54 6.43 -7.42
C GLY A 118 -0.03 6.68 -6.00
N ILE A 119 1.26 6.41 -5.79
CA ILE A 119 1.98 6.70 -4.55
C ILE A 119 3.32 7.32 -4.92
N ASN A 120 3.72 8.32 -4.16
CA ASN A 120 5.07 8.83 -4.25
C ASN A 120 6.02 7.84 -3.56
N MET A 121 6.79 7.11 -4.36
CA MET A 121 7.79 6.17 -3.87
C MET A 121 9.17 6.80 -4.02
N THR A 122 9.57 7.63 -3.06
CA THR A 122 10.98 7.95 -2.90
C THR A 122 11.66 6.77 -2.21
N HIS A 123 12.88 6.40 -2.61
CA HIS A 123 13.73 5.36 -1.99
C HIS A 123 13.15 3.95 -1.76
N LEU A 124 11.93 3.70 -2.25
CA LEU A 124 11.26 2.41 -2.29
C LEU A 124 10.96 2.09 -3.75
N GLN A 125 11.18 0.85 -4.15
CA GLN A 125 10.86 0.37 -5.50
C GLN A 125 9.85 -0.77 -5.40
N ILE A 126 9.10 -1.01 -6.47
CA ILE A 126 8.27 -2.20 -6.57
C ILE A 126 9.18 -3.42 -6.47
N SER A 127 8.87 -4.36 -5.58
CA SER A 127 9.67 -5.59 -5.47
C SER A 127 9.70 -6.29 -6.82
N PRO A 128 10.90 -6.56 -7.37
CA PRO A 128 11.06 -7.11 -8.72
C PRO A 128 10.58 -8.57 -8.82
N THR A 129 10.38 -9.23 -7.68
CA THR A 129 10.01 -10.66 -7.62
C THR A 129 8.82 -10.95 -6.71
N GLY A 130 8.47 -10.04 -5.80
CA GLY A 130 7.43 -10.27 -4.79
C GLY A 130 5.99 -10.03 -5.27
N ASN A 131 5.79 -9.36 -6.40
CA ASN A 131 4.47 -8.92 -6.86
C ASN A 131 3.94 -9.74 -8.04
N LYS A 132 2.61 -9.88 -8.12
CA LYS A 132 1.91 -10.39 -9.29
C LYS A 132 0.92 -9.34 -9.77
N LEU A 133 1.03 -8.95 -11.03
CA LEU A 133 0.06 -8.07 -11.67
C LEU A 133 -1.12 -8.90 -12.19
N ILE A 134 -2.33 -8.52 -11.80
CA ILE A 134 -3.57 -9.16 -12.23
C ILE A 134 -4.46 -8.08 -12.85
N ALA A 135 -4.94 -8.32 -14.06
CA ALA A 135 -5.92 -7.48 -14.73
C ALA A 135 -7.12 -8.35 -15.14
N VAL A 136 -8.33 -7.85 -14.90
CA VAL A 136 -9.57 -8.58 -15.19
C VAL A 136 -10.51 -7.66 -15.95
N GLY A 137 -10.90 -8.09 -17.16
CA GLY A 137 -11.86 -7.37 -17.98
C GLY A 137 -11.86 -7.86 -19.43
N CYS A 138 -12.73 -7.25 -20.25
CA CYS A 138 -12.76 -7.48 -21.70
C CYS A 138 -11.87 -6.43 -22.37
N ASP A 139 -10.95 -6.87 -23.24
CA ASP A 139 -10.01 -5.98 -23.94
C ASP A 139 -9.31 -4.98 -22.98
N THR A 140 -8.80 -5.51 -21.87
CA THR A 140 -8.29 -4.70 -20.75
C THR A 140 -6.77 -4.79 -20.64
N VAL A 141 -6.14 -3.65 -20.38
CA VAL A 141 -4.70 -3.55 -20.09
C VAL A 141 -4.54 -3.03 -18.67
N GLY A 142 -3.82 -3.78 -17.84
CA GLY A 142 -3.38 -3.32 -16.51
C GLY A 142 -1.95 -2.82 -16.58
N ILE A 143 -1.69 -1.63 -16.02
CA ILE A 143 -0.35 -1.06 -15.93
C ILE A 143 -0.01 -0.82 -14.46
N PHE A 144 1.17 -1.27 -14.05
CA PHE A 144 1.74 -0.98 -12.74
C PHE A 144 3.16 -0.46 -12.93
N SER A 145 3.39 0.80 -12.55
CA SER A 145 4.63 1.51 -12.81
C SER A 145 5.09 2.33 -11.60
N ALA A 146 6.40 2.43 -11.41
CA ALA A 146 7.03 3.33 -10.47
C ALA A 146 7.70 4.48 -11.23
N ILE A 147 7.54 5.72 -10.76
CA ILE A 147 8.20 6.90 -11.31
C ILE A 147 9.08 7.49 -10.20
N ASN A 148 10.39 7.57 -10.45
CA ASN A 148 11.32 8.25 -9.57
C ASN A 148 11.32 9.74 -9.93
N PHE A 149 10.85 10.59 -9.02
CA PHE A 149 11.05 12.02 -9.14
C PHE A 149 12.45 12.34 -8.58
N ILE A 150 13.41 12.58 -9.48
CA ILE A 150 14.78 13.02 -9.17
C ILE A 150 14.76 14.52 -8.86
#